data_AF-A0A7K3J072-F1
#
_entry.id   AF-A0A7K3J072-F1
#
_cell.length_a   1.000
_cell.length_b   1.000
_cell.length_c   1.000
_cell.angle_alpha   90.00
_cell.angle_beta   90.00
_cell.angle_gamma   90.00
#
_symmetry.space_group_name_H-M   'P 1'
#
loop_
_entity.id
_entity.type
_entity.pdbx_description
1 polymer ?
#
loop_
_entity_poly.entity_id
_entity_poly.type
_entity_poly.pdbx_seq_one_letter_code
_entity_poly.pdbx_strand_id
1 'polypeptide(L)' 'MNDSITLLSATAVSIGFLHTLLGPDHYLPFIVLSEAKKWTVRKTMLITFLCGIGHVLSSVVLGLLGIGIGIEL' A
#
# COMPACT_ATOMS: atom_id res chain seq x y z
N MET A 1 -20.13 -15.23 -2.79
CA MET A 1 -18.81 -14.72 -3.18
C MET A 1 -18.13 -15.84 -3.96
N ASN A 2 -17.55 -15.58 -5.14
CA ASN A 2 -16.93 -16.63 -5.95
C ASN A 2 -15.66 -17.15 -5.27
N ASP A 3 -15.37 -18.45 -5.31
CA ASP A 3 -14.25 -19.05 -4.55
C ASP A 3 -12.91 -18.40 -4.91
N SER A 4 -12.70 -18.09 -6.20
CA SER A 4 -11.51 -17.40 -6.68
C SER A 4 -11.36 -15.99 -6.11
N ILE A 5 -12.46 -15.24 -5.93
CA ILE A 5 -12.42 -13.88 -5.37
C ILE A 5 -12.07 -13.95 -3.88
N THR A 6 -12.64 -14.92 -3.16
CA THR A 6 -12.31 -15.16 -1.75
C THR A 6 -10.82 -15.49 -1.59
N LEU A 7 -10.30 -16.40 -2.41
CA LEU A 7 -8.88 -16.78 -2.40
C LEU A 7 -7.97 -15.59 -2.71
N LEU A 8 -8.23 -14.88 -3.81
CA LEU A 8 -7.43 -13.71 -4.21
C LEU A 8 -7.46 -12.61 -3.16
N SER A 9 -8.61 -12.34 -2.55
CA SER A 9 -8.73 -11.33 -1.49
C SER A 9 -7.95 -11.73 -0.25
N ALA A 10 -8.04 -13.00 0.17
CA ALA A 10 -7.29 -13.51 1.31
C ALA A 10 -5.76 -13.43 1.07
N THR A 11 -5.30 -13.79 -0.12
CA THR A 11 -3.90 -13.67 -0.50
C THR A 11 -3.45 -12.22 -0.56
N ALA A 12 -4.23 -11.32 -1.16
CA ALA A 12 -3.92 -9.89 -1.26
C ALA A 12 -3.80 -9.24 0.13
N VAL A 13 -4.73 -9.53 1.04
CA VAL A 13 -4.66 -9.05 2.43
C VAL A 13 -3.43 -9.60 3.16
N SER A 14 -3.19 -10.90 3.03
CA SER A 14 -2.08 -11.57 3.73
C SER A 14 -0.72 -11.05 3.26
N ILE A 15 -0.49 -11.01 1.95
CA ILE A 15 0.74 -10.47 1.37
C ILE A 15 0.83 -8.99 1.74
N GLY A 16 -0.25 -8.23 1.53
CA GLY A 16 -0.39 -6.81 1.88
C GLY A 16 0.10 -6.47 3.29
N PHE A 17 -0.40 -7.23 4.27
CA PHE A 17 -0.03 -7.06 5.66
C PHE A 17 1.40 -7.52 5.96
N LEU A 18 1.75 -8.74 5.55
CA LEU A 18 3.04 -9.35 5.90
C LEU A 18 4.22 -8.62 5.26
N HIS A 19 4.13 -8.21 3.99
CA HIS A 19 5.23 -7.48 3.35
C HIS A 19 5.44 -6.10 3.98
N THR A 20 4.36 -5.40 4.37
CA THR A 20 4.46 -4.10 5.05
C THR A 20 5.06 -4.26 6.46
N LEU A 21 4.70 -5.33 7.16
CA LEU A 21 5.19 -5.60 8.51
C LEU A 21 6.68 -6.03 8.51
N LEU A 22 7.04 -6.91 7.58
CA LEU A 22 8.39 -7.48 7.49
C LEU A 22 9.37 -6.59 6.72
N GLY A 23 8.87 -5.78 5.78
CA GLY A 23 9.66 -4.87 4.95
C GLY A 23 9.84 -3.50 5.61
N PRO A 24 11.08 -3.07 5.88
CA PRO A 24 11.33 -1.77 6.51
C PRO A 24 11.07 -0.59 5.56
N ASP A 25 11.02 -0.83 4.25
CA ASP A 25 10.88 0.18 3.20
C ASP A 25 9.55 0.96 3.27
N HIS A 26 8.50 0.38 3.84
CA HIS A 26 7.18 1.01 3.91
C HIS A 26 6.93 1.83 5.18
N TYR A 27 7.72 1.64 6.25
CA TYR A 27 7.55 2.39 7.50
C TYR A 27 8.79 3.17 7.94
N LEU A 28 10.00 2.68 7.65
CA LEU A 28 11.25 3.28 8.14
C LEU A 28 11.44 4.73 7.67
N PRO A 29 11.13 5.11 6.41
CA PRO A 29 11.23 6.51 5.99
C PRO A 29 10.34 7.44 6.82
N PHE A 30 9.13 7.00 7.19
CA PHE A 30 8.21 7.79 8.01
C PHE A 30 8.67 7.90 9.46
N ILE A 31 9.28 6.85 10.01
CA ILE A 31 9.88 6.87 11.35
C ILE A 31 11.03 7.89 11.39
N VAL A 32 11.96 7.82 10.44
CA VAL A 32 13.11 8.73 10.37
C VAL A 32 12.64 10.18 10.15
N LEU A 33 11.64 10.40 9.29
CA LEU A 33 11.05 11.72 9.08
C LEU A 33 10.32 12.25 10.33
N SER A 34 9.59 11.38 11.02
CA SER A 34 8.90 11.68 12.28
C SER A 34 9.88 12.14 13.34
N GLU A 35 11.00 11.44 13.50
CA GLU A 35 12.05 11.80 14.45
C GLU A 35 12.69 13.15 14.09
N ALA A 36 13.11 13.33 12.84
CA ALA A 36 13.72 14.57 12.37
C ALA A 36 12.80 15.80 12.51
N LYS A 37 11.48 15.60 12.35
CA LYS A 37 10.47 16.67 12.45
C LYS A 37 9.79 16.73 13.83
N LYS A 38 10.17 15.89 14.79
CA LYS A 38 9.54 15.76 16.12
C LYS A 38 8.02 15.62 16.06
N TRP A 39 7.51 14.77 15.16
CA TRP A 39 6.08 14.51 15.03
C TRP A 39 5.55 13.66 16.18
N THR A 40 4.29 13.89 16.56
CA THR A 40 3.59 12.98 17.46
C THR A 40 3.27 11.67 16.73
N VAL A 41 3.20 10.56 17.46
CA VAL A 41 2.83 9.24 16.89
C VAL A 41 1.53 9.32 16.09
N ARG A 42 0.53 10.07 16.59
CA ARG A 42 -0.74 10.27 15.88
C ARG A 42 -0.56 10.90 14.50
N LYS A 43 0.28 11.94 14.40
CA LYS A 43 0.55 12.61 13.13
C LYS A 43 1.29 11.67 12.17
N THR A 44 2.28 10.94 12.67
CA THR A 44 3.05 9.97 11.88
C THR A 44 2.13 8.89 11.32
N MET A 45 1.30 8.28 12.18
CA MET A 45 0.32 7.27 11.76
C MET A 45 -0.65 7.80 10.71
N LEU A 46 -1.19 9.02 10.88
CA LEU A 46 -2.11 9.62 9.91
C LEU A 46 -1.45 9.86 8.55
N ILE A 47 -0.22 10.43 8.56
CA ILE A 47 0.51 10.70 7.32
C ILE A 47 0.88 9.39 6.62
N THR A 48 1.45 8.41 7.35
CA THR A 48 1.76 7.09 6.80
C THR A 48 0.52 6.41 6.21
N PHE A 49 -0.63 6.49 6.89
CA PHE A 49 -1.89 5.93 6.40
C PHE A 49 -2.36 6.59 5.10
N LEU A 50 -2.38 7.93 5.04
CA LEU A 50 -2.77 8.66 3.82
C LEU A 50 -1.81 8.37 2.65
N CYS A 51 -0.50 8.31 2.92
CA CYS A 51 0.50 7.91 1.92
C CYS A 51 0.28 6.46 1.45
N GLY A 52 -0.04 5.54 2.35
CA GLY A 52 -0.36 4.15 2.02
C GLY A 52 -1.57 4.04 1.10
N ILE A 53 -2.64 4.79 1.35
CA ILE A 53 -3.81 4.88 0.45
C ILE A 53 -3.36 5.36 -0.94
N GLY A 54 -2.61 6.46 -1.00
CA GLY A 54 -2.12 7.01 -2.26
C GLY A 54 -1.24 6.02 -3.05
N HIS A 55 -0.32 5.36 -2.36
CA HIS A 55 0.54 4.32 -2.93
C HIS A 55 -0.28 3.18 -3.54
N VAL A 56 -1.20 2.57 -2.78
CA VAL A 56 -2.00 1.44 -3.27
C VAL A 56 -2.92 1.86 -4.42
N LEU A 57 -3.62 2.98 -4.30
CA LEU A 57 -4.51 3.47 -5.36
C LEU A 57 -3.74 3.81 -6.64
N SER A 58 -2.52 4.35 -6.52
CA SER A 58 -1.68 4.61 -7.69
C SER A 58 -1.32 3.32 -8.44
N SER A 59 -1.01 2.24 -7.73
CA SER A 59 -0.76 0.92 -8.33
C SER A 59 -2.00 0.36 -9.02
N VAL A 60 -3.20 0.54 -8.45
CA VAL A 60 -4.46 0.13 -9.08
C VAL A 60 -4.70 0.92 -10.37
N VAL A 61 -4.52 2.24 -10.35
CA VAL A 61 -4.65 3.09 -11.54
C VAL A 61 -3.67 2.66 -12.63
N LEU A 62 -2.39 2.44 -12.29
CA LEU A 62 -1.40 1.93 -13.24
C LEU A 62 -1.77 0.56 -13.80
N GLY A 63 -2.31 -0.34 -12.97
CA GLY A 63 -2.82 -1.64 -13.41
C GLY A 63 -3.97 -1.50 -14.42
N LEU A 64 -4.95 -0.64 -14.14
CA LEU A 64 -6.07 -0.37 -15.04
C LEU A 64 -5.61 0.26 -16.36
N LEU A 65 -4.66 1.20 -16.31
CA LEU A 65 -4.04 1.78 -17.51
C LEU A 65 -3.29 0.73 -18.32
N GLY A 66 -2.52 -0.14 -17.66
CA GLY A 66 -1.81 -1.24 -18.31
C GLY A 66 -2.75 -2.23 -19.00
N ILE A 67 -3.88 -2.55 -18.36
CA ILE A 67 -4.96 -3.32 -18.98
C ILE A 67 -5.50 -2.56 -20.20
N GLY A 68 -5.89 -1.30 -20.06
CA GLY A 68 -6.42 -0.48 -21.16
C GLY A 68 -5.50 -0.43 -22.38
N ILE A 69 -4.20 -0.18 -22.17
CA ILE A 69 -3.18 -0.18 -23.23
C ILE A 69 -3.01 -1.58 -23.82
N GLY A 70 -2.96 -2.62 -22.98
CA GLY A 70 -2.75 -4.00 -23.41
C GLY A 70 -3.93 -4.61 -24.16
N ILE A 71 -5.13 -4.03 -24.08
CA ILE A 71 -6.29 -4.44 -24.88
C ILE A 71 -6.25 -3.85 -26.30
N GLU A 72 -5.44 -2.81 -26.55
CA GLU A 72 -5.31 -2.14 -27.87
C GLU A 72 -4.09 -2.61 -28.71
N LEU A 73 -3.42 -3.71 -28.36
CA LEU A 73 -2.36 -4.33 -29.17
C LEU A 73 -2.73 -5.76 -29.59
#